data_AF-A0A1B6F2U2-F1
#
_entry.id   AF-A0A1B6F2U2-F1
#
_cell.length_a   1.000
_cell.length_b   1.000
_cell.length_c   1.000
_cell.angle_alpha   90.00
_cell.angle_beta   90.00
_cell.angle_gamma   90.00
#
_symmetry.space_group_name_H-M   'P 1'
#
loop_
_entity.id
_entity.type
_entity.pdbx_description
1 polymer ?
#
loop_
_entity_poly.entity_id
_entity_poly.type
_entity_poly.pdbx_seq_one_letter_code
_entity_poly.pdbx_strand_id
1 'polypeptide(L)'
;MRHAAGGDVSPRNIALVDYMLDTFIENRTWLEKHPVLLSSMVYNYLRLIEDHSAPQFTMLRQKETSFVVGLLRDRFSDCMVIGRDLVRLLQNVARIPEIELLWRDILNNPKSLCPSFTGVLQLLQARTSRRFLQGRLTPEMERKVVFLTSHVRFGQHKRYQDWFQKQYLATPESQTLRIDLIRFIVGVIHPTNELLCSDIIPRWAIIGWLLTSCTSNVAAANAKLALFYDWLFFDTERDNIMNIEPAILVMHHSMRSHPVVTATLLDFLCRIIPNFYPPLSDKVRQGIYASLRHIMEKRVLSTLYTLFDHNRLDKELRVMVRETFQEFCYPHPSLEGVKLEDSKEEM
;
A
#
# COMPACT_ATOMS: atom_id res chain seq x y z
N MET A 1 16.83 -6.37 -11.95
CA MET A 1 15.84 -5.52 -11.28
C MET A 1 15.40 -6.05 -9.93
N ARG A 2 14.81 -7.25 -9.82
CA ARG A 2 14.36 -7.75 -8.50
C ARG A 2 15.46 -7.90 -7.44
N HIS A 3 16.74 -7.85 -7.84
CA HIS A 3 17.88 -7.84 -6.91
C HIS A 3 18.29 -6.44 -6.43
N ALA A 4 17.82 -5.37 -7.09
CA ALA A 4 17.94 -4.01 -6.59
C ALA A 4 16.90 -3.82 -5.48
N ALA A 5 17.34 -3.91 -4.24
CA ALA A 5 16.47 -3.88 -3.07
C ALA A 5 16.09 -2.42 -2.74
N GLY A 6 14.80 -2.19 -2.47
CA GLY A 6 14.34 -0.93 -1.87
C GLY A 6 14.73 -0.87 -0.39
N GLY A 7 15.02 0.33 0.11
CA GLY A 7 15.45 0.57 1.48
C GLY A 7 16.86 0.04 1.81
N ASP A 8 17.69 -0.23 0.79
CA ASP A 8 19.07 -0.69 0.93
C ASP A 8 20.01 0.26 0.19
N VAL A 9 20.79 1.04 0.94
CA VAL A 9 21.78 1.97 0.39
C VAL A 9 23.22 1.44 0.51
N SER A 10 23.39 0.13 0.69
CA SER A 10 24.72 -0.48 0.73
C SER A 10 25.46 -0.26 -0.60
N PRO A 11 26.80 -0.12 -0.58
CA PRO A 11 27.56 0.13 -1.80
C PRO A 11 27.30 -0.88 -2.92
N ARG A 12 27.07 -2.14 -2.56
CA ARG A 12 26.74 -3.21 -3.52
C ARG A 12 25.39 -2.98 -4.19
N ASN A 13 24.35 -2.59 -3.43
CA ASN A 13 23.03 -2.35 -4.00
C ASN A 13 23.04 -1.08 -4.88
N ILE A 14 23.67 -0.01 -4.41
CA ILE A 14 23.84 1.23 -5.18
C ILE A 14 24.57 0.99 -6.50
N ALA A 15 25.68 0.25 -6.48
CA ALA A 15 26.41 -0.10 -7.70
C ALA A 15 25.57 -0.93 -8.69
N LEU A 16 24.75 -1.87 -8.18
CA LEU A 16 23.83 -2.62 -9.02
C LEU A 16 22.78 -1.70 -9.66
N VAL A 17 22.16 -0.82 -8.87
CA VAL A 17 21.13 0.12 -9.37
C VAL A 17 21.69 1.00 -10.48
N ASP A 18 22.88 1.57 -10.27
CA ASP A 18 23.53 2.48 -11.21
C ASP A 18 23.95 1.75 -12.50
N TYR A 19 24.60 0.59 -12.39
CA TYR A 19 24.98 -0.22 -13.55
C TYR A 19 23.78 -0.65 -14.41
N MET A 20 22.70 -1.07 -13.75
CA MET A 20 21.45 -1.40 -14.45
C MET A 20 20.87 -0.17 -15.15
N LEU A 21 20.95 1.00 -14.52
CA LEU A 21 20.42 2.24 -15.07
C LEU A 21 21.18 2.67 -16.32
N ASP A 22 22.53 2.62 -16.27
CA ASP A 22 23.38 2.87 -17.44
C ASP A 22 23.02 1.96 -18.61
N THR A 23 22.88 0.66 -18.33
CA THR A 23 22.50 -0.31 -19.36
C THR A 23 21.20 0.08 -20.06
N PHE A 24 20.19 0.55 -19.32
CA PHE A 24 18.90 0.96 -19.91
C PHE A 24 18.95 2.33 -20.59
N ILE A 25 19.76 3.26 -20.10
CA ILE A 25 19.97 4.57 -20.74
C ILE A 25 20.66 4.36 -22.09
N GLU A 26 21.75 3.58 -22.13
CA GLU A 26 22.51 3.28 -23.35
C GLU A 26 21.66 2.52 -24.38
N ASN A 27 20.77 1.62 -23.91
CA ASN A 27 19.92 0.78 -24.75
C ASN A 27 18.46 1.27 -24.78
N ARG A 28 18.23 2.57 -24.63
CA ARG A 28 16.86 3.14 -24.51
C ARG A 28 15.96 2.79 -25.69
N THR A 29 16.45 2.88 -26.92
CA THR A 29 15.68 2.56 -28.13
C THR A 29 15.26 1.09 -28.19
N TRP A 30 16.05 0.19 -27.59
CA TRP A 30 15.68 -1.21 -27.41
C TRP A 30 14.62 -1.38 -26.32
N LEU A 31 14.74 -0.66 -25.20
CA LEU A 31 13.77 -0.70 -24.11
C LEU A 31 12.37 -0.26 -24.56
N GLU A 32 12.28 0.78 -25.40
CA GLU A 32 11.02 1.31 -25.93
C GLU A 32 10.27 0.33 -26.85
N LYS A 33 10.95 -0.70 -27.37
CA LYS A 33 10.32 -1.81 -28.11
C LYS A 33 9.64 -2.84 -27.19
N HIS A 34 9.84 -2.73 -25.87
CA HIS A 34 9.35 -3.68 -24.87
C HIS A 34 8.49 -2.98 -23.79
N PRO A 35 7.23 -2.61 -24.08
CA PRO A 35 6.37 -1.81 -23.18
C PRO A 35 6.23 -2.36 -21.75
N VAL A 36 6.17 -3.69 -21.62
CA VAL A 36 6.05 -4.36 -20.32
C VAL A 36 7.34 -4.23 -19.49
N LEU A 37 8.50 -4.26 -20.15
CA LEU A 37 9.78 -4.02 -19.48
C LEU A 37 9.92 -2.53 -19.14
N LEU A 38 9.57 -1.64 -20.06
CA LEU A 38 9.59 -0.19 -19.86
C LEU A 38 8.78 0.24 -18.65
N SER A 39 7.50 -0.16 -18.58
CA SER A 39 6.64 0.13 -17.42
C SER A 39 7.20 -0.46 -16.13
N SER A 40 7.81 -1.66 -16.21
CA SER A 40 8.53 -2.24 -15.07
C SER A 40 9.71 -1.35 -14.65
N MET A 41 10.48 -0.78 -15.58
CA MET A 41 11.61 0.09 -15.26
C MET A 41 11.16 1.40 -14.62
N VAL A 42 10.12 2.03 -15.15
CA VAL A 42 9.51 3.23 -14.56
C VAL A 42 9.05 2.94 -13.13
N TYR A 43 8.31 1.85 -12.92
CA TYR A 43 7.87 1.43 -11.59
C TYR A 43 9.04 1.17 -10.64
N ASN A 44 10.13 0.59 -11.16
CA ASN A 44 11.30 0.25 -10.38
C ASN A 44 12.04 1.49 -9.89
N TYR A 45 12.41 2.36 -10.83
CA TYR A 45 13.25 3.52 -10.56
C TYR A 45 12.48 4.64 -9.86
N LEU A 46 11.18 4.84 -10.13
CA LEU A 46 10.36 5.75 -9.32
C LEU A 46 10.43 5.40 -7.82
N ARG A 47 10.41 4.10 -7.50
CA ARG A 47 10.50 3.63 -6.13
C ARG A 47 11.90 3.84 -5.54
N LEU A 48 12.97 3.57 -6.30
CA LEU A 48 14.35 3.67 -5.82
C LEU A 48 14.79 5.12 -5.58
N ILE A 49 14.26 6.09 -6.35
CA ILE A 49 14.52 7.52 -6.16
C ILE A 49 14.23 7.98 -4.72
N GLU A 50 13.23 7.38 -4.05
CA GLU A 50 12.88 7.69 -2.66
C GLU A 50 14.03 7.37 -1.68
N ASP A 51 14.81 6.32 -1.96
CA ASP A 51 15.90 5.85 -1.09
C ASP A 51 17.19 6.66 -1.28
N HIS A 52 17.36 7.30 -2.44
CA HIS A 52 18.58 8.05 -2.81
C HIS A 52 18.52 9.55 -2.46
N SER A 53 17.77 9.90 -1.42
CA SER A 53 17.58 11.30 -1.01
C SER A 53 18.79 11.96 -0.33
N ALA A 54 19.73 11.17 0.19
CA ALA A 54 20.90 11.66 0.89
C ALA A 54 21.90 12.35 -0.06
N PRO A 55 22.65 13.38 0.37
CA PRO A 55 23.48 14.21 -0.51
C PRO A 55 24.49 13.43 -1.36
N GLN A 56 25.06 12.34 -0.82
CA GLN A 56 26.01 11.49 -1.53
C GLN A 56 25.44 10.77 -2.75
N PHE A 57 24.11 10.63 -2.84
CA PHE A 57 23.42 9.96 -3.95
C PHE A 57 22.80 10.93 -4.95
N THR A 58 23.06 12.24 -4.82
CA THR A 58 22.44 13.28 -5.67
C THR A 58 22.63 13.00 -7.16
N MET A 59 23.83 12.57 -7.58
CA MET A 59 24.10 12.25 -9.00
C MET A 59 23.28 11.06 -9.50
N LEU A 60 23.23 9.98 -8.72
CA LEU A 60 22.42 8.80 -9.05
C LEU A 60 20.93 9.18 -9.11
N ARG A 61 20.42 9.86 -8.08
CA ARG A 61 19.03 10.29 -8.01
C ARG A 61 18.63 11.18 -9.19
N GLN A 62 19.52 12.09 -9.61
CA GLN A 62 19.28 12.92 -10.79
C GLN A 62 19.18 12.08 -12.06
N LYS A 63 20.09 11.10 -12.23
CA LYS A 63 20.10 10.19 -13.37
C LYS A 63 18.84 9.33 -13.43
N GLU A 64 18.41 8.77 -12.30
CA GLU A 64 17.16 8.02 -12.17
C GLU A 64 15.95 8.88 -12.52
N THR A 65 15.90 10.10 -11.98
CA THR A 65 14.81 11.06 -12.22
C THR A 65 14.72 11.40 -13.71
N SER A 66 15.83 11.79 -14.33
CA SER A 66 15.88 12.12 -15.76
C SER A 66 15.41 10.94 -16.63
N PHE A 67 15.87 9.73 -16.32
CA PHE A 67 15.48 8.52 -17.05
C PHE A 67 13.97 8.24 -16.94
N VAL A 68 13.44 8.25 -15.72
CA VAL A 68 12.02 7.99 -15.45
C VAL A 68 11.11 9.06 -16.05
N VAL A 69 11.44 10.33 -15.87
CA VAL A 69 10.66 11.46 -16.41
C VAL A 69 10.68 11.43 -17.93
N GLY A 70 11.83 11.13 -18.55
CA GLY A 70 11.93 10.94 -20.00
C GLY A 70 11.00 9.86 -20.51
N LEU A 71 11.00 8.67 -19.90
CA LEU A 71 10.10 7.59 -20.29
C LEU A 71 8.63 7.92 -20.05
N LEU A 72 8.29 8.58 -18.94
CA LEU A 72 6.91 8.98 -18.65
C LEU A 72 6.41 10.02 -19.65
N ARG A 73 7.24 10.97 -20.08
CA ARG A 73 6.84 11.98 -21.08
C ARG A 73 6.72 11.39 -22.47
N ASP A 74 7.64 10.51 -22.86
CA ASP A 74 7.70 10.01 -24.23
C ASP A 74 6.78 8.80 -24.47
N ARG A 75 6.54 7.99 -23.42
CA ARG A 75 5.83 6.70 -23.49
C ARG A 75 4.77 6.56 -22.39
N PHE A 76 4.03 7.64 -22.10
CA PHE A 76 3.04 7.64 -21.01
C PHE A 76 1.99 6.53 -21.15
N SER A 77 1.50 6.26 -22.37
CA SER A 77 0.53 5.19 -22.64
C SER A 77 1.00 3.82 -22.16
N ASP A 78 2.29 3.52 -22.34
CA ASP A 78 2.89 2.26 -21.92
C ASP A 78 3.02 2.18 -20.38
N CYS A 79 3.11 3.34 -19.72
CA CYS A 79 3.21 3.45 -18.26
C CYS A 79 1.86 3.38 -17.55
N MET A 80 0.75 3.76 -18.21
CA MET A 80 -0.59 3.76 -17.63
C MET A 80 -1.03 2.37 -17.14
N VAL A 81 -0.49 1.29 -17.71
CA VAL A 81 -0.75 -0.10 -17.30
C VAL A 81 -0.32 -0.40 -15.86
N ILE A 82 0.53 0.44 -15.26
CA ILE A 82 0.89 0.35 -13.84
C ILE A 82 -0.34 0.59 -12.96
N GLY A 83 -1.26 1.48 -13.38
CA GLY A 83 -2.45 1.84 -12.62
C GLY A 83 -2.17 2.67 -11.37
N ARG A 84 -2.99 2.50 -10.34
CA ARG A 84 -3.05 3.36 -9.14
C ARG A 84 -1.73 3.48 -8.40
N ASP A 85 -0.92 2.43 -8.31
CA ASP A 85 0.38 2.51 -7.64
C ASP A 85 1.40 3.40 -8.40
N LEU A 86 1.17 3.75 -9.68
CA LEU A 86 1.97 4.80 -10.35
C LEU A 86 1.81 6.14 -9.64
N VAL A 87 0.57 6.48 -9.30
CA VAL A 87 0.21 7.69 -8.55
C VAL A 87 0.89 7.66 -7.17
N ARG A 88 0.86 6.50 -6.50
CA ARG A 88 1.53 6.29 -5.20
C ARG A 88 3.04 6.50 -5.26
N LEU A 89 3.69 6.07 -6.32
CA LEU A 89 5.13 6.28 -6.46
C LEU A 89 5.45 7.74 -6.78
N LEU A 90 4.68 8.37 -7.67
CA LEU A 90 4.86 9.78 -8.04
C LEU A 90 4.64 10.74 -6.86
N GLN A 91 3.69 10.46 -5.95
CA GLN A 91 3.46 11.29 -4.76
C GLN A 91 4.67 11.26 -3.81
N ASN A 92 5.35 10.12 -3.68
CA ASN A 92 6.45 9.93 -2.73
C ASN A 92 7.67 10.79 -3.12
N VAL A 93 7.81 11.07 -4.41
CA VAL A 93 8.93 11.84 -4.97
C VAL A 93 8.47 13.18 -5.58
N ALA A 94 7.26 13.65 -5.24
CA ALA A 94 6.63 14.82 -5.84
C ALA A 94 7.39 16.14 -5.62
N ARG A 95 8.25 16.21 -4.61
CA ARG A 95 9.06 17.41 -4.30
C ARG A 95 10.30 17.56 -5.19
N ILE A 96 10.57 16.60 -6.07
CA ILE A 96 11.64 16.71 -7.07
C ILE A 96 11.13 17.61 -8.20
N PRO A 97 11.86 18.68 -8.59
CA PRO A 97 11.37 19.67 -9.55
C PRO A 97 10.82 19.09 -10.86
N GLU A 98 11.50 18.10 -11.44
CA GLU A 98 11.09 17.47 -12.70
C GLU A 98 9.80 16.66 -12.53
N ILE A 99 9.62 16.02 -11.37
CA ILE A 99 8.40 15.30 -11.02
C ILE A 99 7.26 16.27 -10.68
N GLU A 100 7.55 17.41 -10.06
CA GLU A 100 6.57 18.47 -9.83
C GLU A 100 6.00 19.00 -11.16
N LEU A 101 6.87 19.25 -12.14
CA LEU A 101 6.45 19.63 -13.50
C LEU A 101 5.60 18.53 -14.15
N LEU A 102 5.99 17.25 -14.00
CA LEU A 102 5.18 16.14 -14.48
C LEU A 102 3.80 16.09 -13.79
N TRP A 103 3.72 16.36 -12.49
CA TRP A 103 2.44 16.47 -11.78
C TRP A 103 1.55 17.58 -12.31
N ARG A 104 2.13 18.74 -12.65
CA ARG A 104 1.37 19.84 -13.28
C ARG A 104 0.76 19.39 -14.61
N ASP A 105 1.50 18.64 -15.42
CA ASP A 105 0.98 18.07 -16.66
C ASP A 105 -0.13 17.03 -16.38
N ILE A 106 0.08 16.10 -15.45
CA ILE A 106 -0.91 15.06 -15.07
C ILE A 106 -2.24 15.68 -14.62
N LEU A 107 -2.19 16.76 -13.85
CA LEU A 107 -3.38 17.37 -13.25
C LEU A 107 -4.06 18.40 -14.15
N ASN A 108 -3.27 19.20 -14.88
CA ASN A 108 -3.79 20.38 -15.59
C ASN A 108 -3.74 20.25 -17.11
N ASN A 109 -2.91 19.35 -17.65
CA ASN A 109 -2.76 19.15 -19.09
C ASN A 109 -2.55 17.67 -19.47
N PRO A 110 -3.39 16.72 -19.01
CA PRO A 110 -3.10 15.29 -19.12
C PRO A 110 -2.94 14.81 -20.58
N LYS A 111 -3.63 15.45 -21.52
CA LYS A 111 -3.56 15.11 -22.94
C LYS A 111 -2.19 15.40 -23.60
N SER A 112 -1.35 16.23 -22.98
CA SER A 112 0.03 16.45 -23.46
C SER A 112 0.92 15.22 -23.26
N LEU A 113 0.63 14.41 -22.25
CA LEU A 113 1.35 13.17 -21.96
C LEU A 113 0.85 12.02 -22.84
N CYS A 114 -0.46 11.94 -23.04
CA CYS A 114 -1.08 10.95 -23.93
C CYS A 114 -2.48 11.41 -24.34
N PRO A 115 -2.85 11.40 -25.64
CA PRO A 115 -4.18 11.84 -26.09
C PRO A 115 -5.36 11.10 -25.42
N SER A 116 -5.17 9.82 -25.06
CA SER A 116 -6.18 9.00 -24.38
C SER A 116 -6.17 9.13 -22.86
N PHE A 117 -5.26 9.92 -22.27
CA PHE A 117 -5.21 10.13 -20.83
C PHE A 117 -6.16 11.27 -20.44
N THR A 118 -7.21 10.92 -19.70
CA THR A 118 -8.26 11.87 -19.32
C THR A 118 -8.01 12.57 -17.99
N GLY A 119 -7.00 12.13 -17.23
CA GLY A 119 -6.59 12.71 -15.95
C GLY A 119 -6.33 11.65 -14.88
N VAL A 120 -5.83 12.10 -13.72
CA VAL A 120 -5.34 11.23 -12.64
C VAL A 120 -6.37 10.19 -12.15
N LEU A 121 -7.68 10.50 -12.21
CA LEU A 121 -8.75 9.56 -11.85
C LEU A 121 -8.68 8.25 -12.64
N GLN A 122 -8.31 8.31 -13.93
CA GLN A 122 -8.15 7.12 -14.78
C GLN A 122 -7.08 6.17 -14.24
N LEU A 123 -5.98 6.69 -13.70
CA LEU A 123 -4.94 5.88 -13.07
C LEU A 123 -5.40 5.33 -11.71
N LEU A 124 -6.05 6.17 -10.89
CA LEU A 124 -6.51 5.80 -9.55
C LEU A 124 -7.56 4.68 -9.58
N GLN A 125 -8.43 4.67 -10.59
CA GLN A 125 -9.43 3.61 -10.79
C GLN A 125 -8.84 2.34 -11.43
N ALA A 126 -7.68 2.43 -12.08
CA ALA A 126 -7.02 1.28 -12.69
C ALA A 126 -6.23 0.50 -11.63
N ARG A 127 -6.61 -0.77 -11.40
CA ARG A 127 -5.88 -1.64 -10.47
C ARG A 127 -4.45 -1.89 -10.92
N THR A 128 -3.52 -1.93 -9.98
CA THR A 128 -2.14 -2.32 -10.26
C THR A 128 -1.99 -3.82 -10.38
N SER A 129 -1.34 -4.28 -11.44
CA SER A 129 -1.03 -5.71 -11.62
C SER A 129 -0.10 -6.22 -10.51
N ARG A 130 -0.36 -7.43 -10.02
CA ARG A 130 0.48 -8.13 -9.02
C ARG A 130 1.95 -8.19 -9.42
N ARG A 131 2.24 -8.24 -10.73
CA ARG A 131 3.62 -8.27 -11.26
C ARG A 131 4.45 -7.07 -10.79
N PHE A 132 3.87 -5.87 -10.71
CA PHE A 132 4.57 -4.68 -10.25
C PHE A 132 4.88 -4.77 -8.75
N LEU A 133 3.88 -5.17 -7.95
CA LEU A 133 4.00 -5.34 -6.50
C LEU A 133 5.03 -6.42 -6.14
N GLN A 134 4.95 -7.59 -6.77
CA GLN A 134 5.95 -8.67 -6.65
C GLN A 134 7.34 -8.22 -7.08
N GLY A 135 7.41 -7.39 -8.11
CA GLY A 135 8.66 -6.87 -8.64
C GLY A 135 9.48 -6.08 -7.62
N ARG A 136 8.88 -5.52 -6.55
CA ARG A 136 9.57 -4.73 -5.50
C ARG A 136 10.25 -5.55 -4.43
N LEU A 137 9.84 -6.80 -4.25
CA LEU A 137 10.51 -7.67 -3.31
C LEU A 137 11.61 -8.46 -4.03
N THR A 138 12.76 -8.55 -3.35
CA THR A 138 13.78 -9.50 -3.78
C THR A 138 13.25 -10.93 -3.70
N PRO A 139 13.78 -11.88 -4.49
CA PRO A 139 13.34 -13.27 -4.42
C PRO A 139 13.45 -13.87 -3.02
N GLU A 140 14.44 -13.45 -2.22
CA GLU A 140 14.61 -13.91 -0.84
C GLU A 140 13.55 -13.31 0.10
N MET A 141 13.25 -12.01 -0.02
CA MET A 141 12.19 -11.36 0.74
C MET A 141 10.83 -11.99 0.44
N GLU A 142 10.49 -12.17 -0.86
CA GLU A 142 9.25 -12.85 -1.27
C GLU A 142 9.15 -14.24 -0.65
N ARG A 143 10.20 -15.07 -0.78
CA ARG A 143 10.23 -16.41 -0.21
C ARG A 143 9.95 -16.41 1.29
N LYS A 144 10.57 -15.50 2.05
CA LYS A 144 10.41 -15.41 3.50
C LYS A 144 9.01 -14.95 3.91
N VAL A 145 8.45 -13.95 3.23
CA VAL A 145 7.09 -13.46 3.51
C VAL A 145 6.04 -14.50 3.12
N VAL A 146 6.22 -15.17 1.98
CA VAL A 146 5.36 -16.28 1.56
C VAL A 146 5.44 -17.42 2.58
N PHE A 147 6.64 -17.84 3.00
CA PHE A 147 6.81 -18.87 4.02
C PHE A 147 6.09 -18.49 5.32
N LEU A 148 6.26 -17.25 5.79
CA LEU A 148 5.58 -16.74 6.97
C LEU A 148 4.05 -16.89 6.85
N THR A 149 3.48 -16.51 5.71
CA THR A 149 2.02 -16.52 5.48
C THR A 149 1.42 -17.87 5.09
N SER A 150 2.22 -18.91 4.90
CA SER A 150 1.71 -20.22 4.43
C SER A 150 2.16 -21.41 5.27
N HIS A 151 3.19 -21.27 6.10
CA HIS A 151 3.76 -22.39 6.86
C HIS A 151 3.98 -22.11 8.34
N VAL A 152 3.96 -20.84 8.77
CA VAL A 152 4.24 -20.49 10.17
C VAL A 152 2.95 -20.38 10.96
N ARG A 153 2.83 -21.17 12.02
CA ARG A 153 1.69 -21.12 12.93
C ARG A 153 1.62 -19.79 13.68
N PHE A 154 0.40 -19.30 13.88
CA PHE A 154 0.12 -18.14 14.69
C PHE A 154 0.59 -18.40 16.14
N GLY A 155 1.13 -17.36 16.79
CA GLY A 155 1.87 -17.50 18.05
C GLY A 155 3.34 -17.96 17.93
N GLN A 156 3.76 -18.58 16.83
CA GLN A 156 5.14 -19.07 16.63
C GLN A 156 5.99 -18.19 15.69
N HIS A 157 5.49 -17.01 15.34
CA HIS A 157 6.07 -16.14 14.31
C HIS A 157 7.18 -15.20 14.80
N LYS A 158 7.34 -15.01 16.12
CA LYS A 158 8.25 -14.00 16.70
C LYS A 158 9.68 -14.11 16.15
N ARG A 159 10.26 -15.31 16.17
CA ARG A 159 11.66 -15.53 15.71
C ARG A 159 11.84 -15.19 14.23
N TYR A 160 10.84 -15.50 13.41
CA TYR A 160 10.87 -15.19 11.98
C TYR A 160 10.77 -13.68 11.72
N GLN A 161 9.91 -12.99 12.48
CA GLN A 161 9.83 -11.53 12.45
C GLN A 161 11.14 -10.90 12.91
N ASP A 162 11.74 -11.35 14.01
CA ASP A 162 13.02 -10.82 14.53
C ASP A 162 14.16 -11.01 13.51
N TRP A 163 14.21 -12.16 12.83
CA TRP A 163 15.17 -12.41 11.75
C TRP A 163 14.96 -11.49 10.55
N PHE A 164 13.72 -11.36 10.09
CA PHE A 164 13.39 -10.49 8.96
C PHE A 164 13.66 -9.02 9.30
N GLN A 165 13.29 -8.60 10.52
CA GLN A 165 13.52 -7.26 11.05
C GLN A 165 15.01 -6.92 11.03
N LYS A 166 15.84 -7.79 11.63
CA LYS A 166 17.29 -7.60 11.71
C LYS A 166 17.93 -7.50 10.33
N GLN A 167 17.45 -8.29 9.37
CA GLN A 167 18.07 -8.36 8.05
C GLN A 167 17.62 -7.22 7.12
N TYR A 168 16.36 -6.80 7.18
CA TYR A 168 15.79 -5.93 6.13
C TYR A 168 15.15 -4.64 6.64
N LEU A 169 14.86 -4.49 7.94
CA LEU A 169 14.02 -3.40 8.45
C LEU A 169 14.67 -2.62 9.62
N ALA A 170 15.97 -2.87 9.86
CA ALA A 170 16.71 -2.37 11.02
C ALA A 170 17.38 -1.00 10.82
N THR A 171 17.45 -0.48 9.59
CA THR A 171 18.11 0.80 9.30
C THR A 171 17.09 1.93 9.07
N PRO A 172 17.48 3.21 9.23
CA PRO A 172 16.60 4.33 8.88
C PRO A 172 16.13 4.32 7.43
N GLU A 173 16.99 3.93 6.50
CA GLU A 173 16.70 3.87 5.06
C GLU A 173 15.69 2.76 4.73
N SER A 174 15.72 1.67 5.49
CA SER A 174 14.81 0.53 5.31
C SER A 174 13.34 0.82 5.68
N GLN A 175 13.03 2.01 6.20
CA GLN A 175 11.66 2.39 6.53
C GLN A 175 10.74 2.38 5.30
N THR A 176 11.25 2.77 4.13
CA THR A 176 10.49 2.81 2.86
C THR A 176 10.08 1.41 2.40
N LEU A 177 10.86 0.37 2.72
CA LEU A 177 10.57 -1.03 2.34
C LEU A 177 9.26 -1.58 2.94
N ARG A 178 8.82 -1.03 4.09
CA ARG A 178 7.56 -1.44 4.73
C ARG A 178 6.36 -1.19 3.81
N ILE A 179 6.41 -0.14 3.00
CA ILE A 179 5.38 0.21 2.03
C ILE A 179 5.26 -0.90 0.99
N ASP A 180 6.38 -1.35 0.43
CA ASP A 180 6.41 -2.43 -0.58
C ASP A 180 5.92 -3.75 0.01
N LEU A 181 6.32 -4.08 1.24
CA LEU A 181 5.86 -5.27 1.96
C LEU A 181 4.35 -5.25 2.20
N ILE A 182 3.79 -4.11 2.66
CA ILE A 182 2.35 -3.96 2.85
C ILE A 182 1.61 -4.14 1.53
N ARG A 183 2.04 -3.45 0.46
CA ARG A 183 1.41 -3.57 -0.87
C ARG A 183 1.50 -5.00 -1.40
N PHE A 184 2.62 -5.69 -1.19
CA PHE A 184 2.79 -7.09 -1.55
C PHE A 184 1.82 -8.00 -0.79
N ILE A 185 1.75 -7.90 0.54
CA ILE A 185 0.86 -8.74 1.36
C ILE A 185 -0.61 -8.50 0.99
N VAL A 186 -0.98 -7.25 0.75
CA VAL A 186 -2.36 -6.86 0.39
C VAL A 186 -2.72 -7.35 -1.01
N GLY A 187 -1.92 -7.01 -2.03
CA GLY A 187 -2.27 -7.21 -3.44
C GLY A 187 -1.86 -8.56 -4.03
N VAL A 188 -0.88 -9.25 -3.43
CA VAL A 188 -0.29 -10.48 -3.99
C VAL A 188 -0.67 -11.72 -3.18
N ILE A 189 -0.56 -11.66 -1.86
CA ILE A 189 -0.83 -12.82 -0.99
C ILE A 189 -2.33 -12.92 -0.76
N HIS A 190 -3.01 -13.76 -1.52
CA HIS A 190 -4.43 -14.08 -1.34
C HIS A 190 -4.56 -15.55 -0.91
N PRO A 191 -4.65 -15.83 0.40
CA PRO A 191 -4.79 -17.18 0.95
C PRO A 191 -6.01 -17.93 0.41
N THR A 192 -5.92 -19.26 0.34
CA THR A 192 -7.08 -20.12 0.09
C THR A 192 -7.99 -20.17 1.32
N ASN A 193 -9.25 -20.56 1.16
CA ASN A 193 -10.18 -20.70 2.29
C ASN A 193 -9.67 -21.70 3.34
N GLU A 194 -9.03 -22.79 2.93
CA GLU A 194 -8.39 -23.74 3.84
C GLU A 194 -7.33 -23.05 4.71
N LEU A 195 -6.48 -22.22 4.10
CA LEU A 195 -5.45 -21.48 4.80
C LEU A 195 -6.05 -20.41 5.74
N LEU A 196 -7.13 -19.74 5.33
CA LEU A 196 -7.85 -18.77 6.18
C LEU A 196 -8.48 -19.43 7.42
N CYS A 197 -8.90 -20.69 7.32
CA CYS A 197 -9.46 -21.46 8.43
C CYS A 197 -8.41 -22.25 9.24
N SER A 198 -7.13 -22.09 8.93
CA SER A 198 -6.03 -22.80 9.60
C SER A 198 -5.46 -22.03 10.80
N ASP A 199 -4.46 -22.62 11.46
CA ASP A 199 -3.67 -21.98 12.52
C ASP A 199 -2.47 -21.18 12.00
N ILE A 200 -2.34 -20.98 10.69
CA ILE A 200 -1.26 -20.19 10.09
C ILE A 200 -1.43 -18.69 10.40
N ILE A 201 -0.31 -17.98 10.60
CA ILE A 201 -0.35 -16.54 10.86
C ILE A 201 -1.12 -15.78 9.76
N PRO A 202 -2.17 -15.04 10.12
CA PRO A 202 -2.97 -14.30 9.14
C PRO A 202 -2.25 -13.04 8.65
N ARG A 203 -2.63 -12.59 7.46
CA ARG A 203 -2.04 -11.40 6.81
C ARG A 203 -2.11 -10.15 7.67
N TRP A 204 -3.24 -9.94 8.36
CA TRP A 204 -3.44 -8.79 9.24
C TRP A 204 -2.40 -8.73 10.37
N ALA A 205 -1.96 -9.88 10.91
CA ALA A 205 -0.99 -9.90 12.01
C ALA A 205 0.39 -9.41 11.54
N ILE A 206 0.79 -9.80 10.33
CA ILE A 206 2.05 -9.35 9.72
C ILE A 206 1.98 -7.85 9.41
N ILE A 207 0.85 -7.36 8.89
CA ILE A 207 0.66 -5.93 8.65
C ILE A 207 0.69 -5.13 9.95
N GLY A 208 0.05 -5.63 11.02
CA GLY A 208 0.12 -5.01 12.35
C GLY A 208 1.56 -4.90 12.88
N TRP A 209 2.36 -5.97 12.72
CA TRP A 209 3.79 -5.92 13.02
C TRP A 209 4.54 -4.88 12.18
N LEU A 210 4.31 -4.84 10.86
CA LEU A 210 4.97 -3.87 9.98
C LEU A 210 4.63 -2.41 10.39
N LEU A 211 3.36 -2.12 10.69
CA LEU A 211 2.91 -0.80 11.15
C LEU A 211 3.56 -0.39 12.48
N THR A 212 3.60 -1.30 13.46
CA THR A 212 4.17 -1.03 14.79
C THR A 212 5.70 -0.96 14.79
N SER A 213 6.35 -1.45 13.73
CA SER A 213 7.80 -1.36 13.55
C SER A 213 8.28 -0.08 12.86
N CYS A 214 7.38 0.81 12.43
CA CYS A 214 7.74 2.11 11.87
C CYS A 214 8.38 2.99 12.95
N THR A 215 9.53 3.60 12.64
CA THR A 215 10.28 4.44 13.60
C THR A 215 10.15 5.94 13.35
N SER A 216 9.42 6.34 12.30
CA SER A 216 9.15 7.75 11.99
C SER A 216 7.68 7.96 11.61
N ASN A 217 7.16 9.16 11.91
CA ASN A 217 5.78 9.53 11.59
C ASN A 217 5.51 9.52 10.08
N VAL A 218 6.52 9.89 9.27
CA VAL A 218 6.43 9.86 7.80
C VAL A 218 6.29 8.42 7.31
N ALA A 219 7.13 7.49 7.81
CA ALA A 219 7.04 6.08 7.45
C ALA A 219 5.69 5.48 7.87
N ALA A 220 5.22 5.80 9.08
CA ALA A 220 3.92 5.35 9.56
C ALA A 220 2.76 5.88 8.71
N ALA A 221 2.78 7.16 8.32
CA ALA A 221 1.75 7.74 7.45
C ALA A 221 1.73 7.09 6.07
N ASN A 222 2.90 6.88 5.46
CA ASN A 222 3.03 6.21 4.16
C ASN A 222 2.60 4.73 4.23
N ALA A 223 2.91 4.04 5.32
CA ALA A 223 2.47 2.66 5.54
C ALA A 223 0.95 2.54 5.66
N LYS A 224 0.29 3.46 6.38
CA LYS A 224 -1.18 3.53 6.45
C LYS A 224 -1.80 3.83 5.09
N LEU A 225 -1.23 4.77 4.35
CA LEU A 225 -1.70 5.09 2.99
C LEU A 225 -1.56 3.87 2.07
N ALA A 226 -0.46 3.13 2.14
CA ALA A 226 -0.29 1.90 1.36
C ALA A 226 -1.28 0.79 1.73
N LEU A 227 -1.62 0.69 3.03
CA LEU A 227 -2.63 -0.25 3.53
C LEU A 227 -4.03 0.10 3.00
N PHE A 228 -4.38 1.38 2.98
CA PHE A 228 -5.68 1.87 2.51
C PHE A 228 -5.73 2.23 1.02
N TYR A 229 -4.66 2.01 0.26
CA TYR A 229 -4.58 2.53 -1.12
C TYR A 229 -5.66 1.96 -2.03
N ASP A 230 -6.00 0.68 -1.86
CA ASP A 230 -7.07 0.02 -2.62
C ASP A 230 -8.49 0.38 -2.13
N TRP A 231 -8.62 1.04 -0.98
CA TRP A 231 -9.91 1.51 -0.47
C TRP A 231 -10.36 2.81 -1.14
N LEU A 232 -9.42 3.68 -1.50
CA LEU A 232 -9.70 5.06 -1.92
C LEU A 232 -10.64 5.13 -3.14
N PHE A 233 -10.46 4.24 -4.10
CA PHE A 233 -11.28 4.19 -5.32
C PHE A 233 -11.82 2.77 -5.57
N PHE A 234 -12.16 2.07 -4.49
CA PHE A 234 -12.64 0.69 -4.55
C PHE A 234 -13.90 0.57 -5.41
N ASP A 235 -13.87 -0.40 -6.32
CA ASP A 235 -15.00 -0.77 -7.19
C ASP A 235 -15.35 -2.25 -6.96
N THR A 236 -16.57 -2.52 -6.49
CA THR A 236 -17.04 -3.88 -6.14
C THR A 236 -17.03 -4.86 -7.31
N GLU A 237 -17.08 -4.37 -8.55
CA GLU A 237 -17.08 -5.20 -9.75
C GLU A 237 -15.66 -5.55 -10.22
N ARG A 238 -14.65 -4.77 -9.80
CA ARG A 238 -13.28 -4.84 -10.36
C ARG A 238 -12.21 -5.19 -9.33
N ASP A 239 -12.37 -4.68 -8.11
CA ASP A 239 -11.45 -4.85 -7.00
C ASP A 239 -11.85 -6.08 -6.15
N ASN A 240 -10.86 -6.63 -5.45
CA ASN A 240 -11.03 -7.87 -4.70
C ASN A 240 -11.10 -7.58 -3.19
N ILE A 241 -12.03 -8.22 -2.49
CA ILE A 241 -12.17 -8.14 -1.02
C ILE A 241 -10.83 -8.40 -0.29
N MET A 242 -9.99 -9.29 -0.83
CA MET A 242 -8.69 -9.64 -0.28
C MET A 242 -7.70 -8.46 -0.25
N ASN A 243 -7.95 -7.39 -1.01
CA ASN A 243 -7.14 -6.17 -1.01
C ASN A 243 -7.56 -5.16 0.08
N ILE A 244 -8.76 -5.31 0.65
CA ILE A 244 -9.28 -4.38 1.66
C ILE A 244 -9.44 -5.04 3.04
N GLU A 245 -9.71 -6.35 3.10
CA GLU A 245 -9.87 -7.08 4.35
C GLU A 245 -8.71 -6.92 5.36
N PRO A 246 -7.42 -6.83 4.95
CA PRO A 246 -6.37 -6.88 5.95
C PRO A 246 -6.39 -5.65 6.86
N ALA A 247 -6.78 -4.49 6.32
CA ALA A 247 -6.84 -3.24 7.08
C ALA A 247 -7.92 -3.28 8.18
N ILE A 248 -9.11 -3.76 7.84
CA ILE A 248 -10.22 -3.87 8.80
C ILE A 248 -9.95 -4.94 9.86
N LEU A 249 -9.29 -6.05 9.47
CA LEU A 249 -8.92 -7.10 10.41
C LEU A 249 -7.78 -6.68 11.35
N VAL A 250 -6.82 -5.87 10.90
CA VAL A 250 -5.84 -5.23 11.79
C VAL A 250 -6.57 -4.41 12.86
N MET A 251 -7.52 -3.57 12.45
CA MET A 251 -8.29 -2.74 13.38
C MET A 251 -9.10 -3.58 14.36
N HIS A 252 -9.79 -4.63 13.89
CA HIS A 252 -10.58 -5.50 14.73
C HIS A 252 -9.74 -6.26 15.77
N HIS A 253 -8.71 -6.98 15.33
CA HIS A 253 -7.91 -7.81 16.21
C HIS A 253 -6.96 -7.02 17.12
N SER A 254 -6.61 -5.77 16.76
CA SER A 254 -5.78 -4.91 17.62
C SER A 254 -6.58 -4.24 18.74
N MET A 255 -7.92 -4.13 18.65
CA MET A 255 -8.72 -3.35 19.59
C MET A 255 -8.53 -3.80 21.06
N ARG A 256 -8.41 -5.11 21.30
CA ARG A 256 -8.25 -5.68 22.65
C ARG A 256 -6.81 -5.58 23.19
N SER A 257 -5.80 -5.74 22.36
CA SER A 257 -4.40 -5.82 22.82
C SER A 257 -3.62 -4.52 22.62
N HIS A 258 -3.90 -3.79 21.53
CA HIS A 258 -3.19 -2.60 21.10
C HIS A 258 -4.18 -1.56 20.52
N PRO A 259 -5.12 -1.03 21.32
CA PRO A 259 -6.20 -0.15 20.84
C PRO A 259 -5.72 1.10 20.09
N VAL A 260 -4.50 1.57 20.38
CA VAL A 260 -3.86 2.69 19.68
C VAL A 260 -3.68 2.41 18.18
N VAL A 261 -3.40 1.16 17.79
CA VAL A 261 -3.28 0.76 16.38
C VAL A 261 -4.62 0.94 15.67
N THR A 262 -5.72 0.53 16.30
CA THR A 262 -7.05 0.73 15.73
C THR A 262 -7.42 2.20 15.66
N ALA A 263 -7.19 2.95 16.74
CA ALA A 263 -7.50 4.37 16.81
C ALA A 263 -6.78 5.15 15.69
N THR A 264 -5.49 4.89 15.49
CA THR A 264 -4.67 5.61 14.51
C THR A 264 -5.00 5.25 13.05
N LEU A 265 -5.60 4.09 12.80
CA LEU A 265 -6.08 3.68 11.48
C LEU A 265 -7.46 4.27 11.19
N LEU A 266 -8.37 4.31 12.17
CA LEU A 266 -9.67 4.97 12.05
C LEU A 266 -9.52 6.49 11.84
N ASP A 267 -8.66 7.15 12.62
CA ASP A 267 -8.35 8.57 12.45
C ASP A 267 -7.80 8.85 11.05
N PHE A 268 -6.86 8.01 10.56
CA PHE A 268 -6.34 8.11 9.20
C PHE A 268 -7.44 7.96 8.15
N LEU A 269 -8.34 6.97 8.30
CA LEU A 269 -9.42 6.71 7.35
C LEU A 269 -10.43 7.87 7.30
N CYS A 270 -10.71 8.53 8.42
CA CYS A 270 -11.56 9.71 8.43
C CYS A 270 -10.87 10.89 7.72
N ARG A 271 -9.60 11.13 8.05
CA ARG A 271 -8.84 12.28 7.52
C ARG A 271 -8.45 12.14 6.06
N ILE A 272 -8.27 10.94 5.54
CA ILE A 272 -7.82 10.74 4.15
C ILE A 272 -8.90 11.12 3.14
N ILE A 273 -10.19 11.04 3.50
CA ILE A 273 -11.33 11.36 2.62
C ILE A 273 -11.24 12.80 2.05
N PRO A 274 -11.18 13.86 2.87
CA PRO A 274 -11.09 15.22 2.34
C PRO A 274 -9.69 15.59 1.85
N ASN A 275 -8.64 14.87 2.27
CA ASN A 275 -7.25 15.32 2.09
C ASN A 275 -6.46 14.57 1.01
N PHE A 276 -6.88 13.38 0.56
CA PHE A 276 -6.11 12.62 -0.44
C PHE A 276 -5.91 13.42 -1.74
N TYR A 277 -7.02 13.89 -2.30
CA TYR A 277 -7.04 14.85 -3.40
C TYR A 277 -8.40 15.58 -3.35
N PRO A 278 -8.46 16.82 -2.83
CA PRO A 278 -9.72 17.50 -2.54
C PRO A 278 -10.72 17.54 -3.71
N PRO A 279 -10.30 17.74 -4.99
CA PRO A 279 -11.21 17.71 -6.13
C PRO A 279 -11.91 16.35 -6.37
N LEU A 280 -11.37 15.25 -5.83
CA LEU A 280 -11.96 13.91 -5.90
C LEU A 280 -12.42 13.39 -4.53
N SER A 281 -12.58 14.26 -3.52
CA SER A 281 -12.97 13.86 -2.16
C SER A 281 -14.27 13.05 -2.11
N ASP A 282 -15.26 13.38 -2.95
CA ASP A 282 -16.50 12.59 -3.05
C ASP A 282 -16.26 11.19 -3.62
N LYS A 283 -15.34 11.04 -4.58
CA LYS A 283 -14.96 9.72 -5.12
C LYS A 283 -14.20 8.90 -4.09
N VAL A 284 -13.33 9.54 -3.30
CA VAL A 284 -12.63 8.89 -2.19
C VAL A 284 -13.62 8.40 -1.12
N ARG A 285 -14.58 9.26 -0.75
CA ARG A 285 -15.66 8.88 0.16
C ARG A 285 -16.45 7.69 -0.39
N GLN A 286 -16.85 7.72 -1.66
CA GLN A 286 -17.57 6.62 -2.31
C GLN A 286 -16.79 5.31 -2.28
N GLY A 287 -15.48 5.31 -2.60
CA GLY A 287 -14.64 4.12 -2.56
C GLY A 287 -14.53 3.53 -1.15
N ILE A 288 -14.32 4.36 -0.14
CA ILE A 288 -14.23 3.89 1.26
C ILE A 288 -15.58 3.34 1.75
N TYR A 289 -16.69 4.00 1.43
CA TYR A 289 -18.03 3.49 1.76
C TYR A 289 -18.33 2.16 1.06
N ALA A 290 -18.00 2.05 -0.24
CA ALA A 290 -18.13 0.79 -0.98
C ALA A 290 -17.29 -0.32 -0.35
N SER A 291 -16.07 -0.02 0.08
CA SER A 291 -15.19 -0.96 0.79
C SER A 291 -15.84 -1.47 2.09
N LEU A 292 -16.37 -0.56 2.92
CA LEU A 292 -17.00 -0.90 4.20
C LEU A 292 -18.28 -1.73 4.02
N ARG A 293 -19.14 -1.38 3.05
CA ARG A 293 -20.32 -2.21 2.69
C ARG A 293 -19.90 -3.59 2.22
N HIS A 294 -18.92 -3.66 1.33
CA HIS A 294 -18.47 -4.93 0.78
C HIS A 294 -17.84 -5.85 1.85
N ILE A 295 -17.14 -5.27 2.83
CA ILE A 295 -16.64 -5.98 4.01
C ILE A 295 -17.78 -6.64 4.81
N MET A 296 -18.90 -5.93 5.00
CA MET A 296 -20.08 -6.46 5.69
C MET A 296 -20.82 -7.49 4.85
N GLU A 297 -21.01 -7.24 3.56
CA GLU A 297 -21.65 -8.16 2.60
C GLU A 297 -20.91 -9.51 2.52
N LYS A 298 -19.57 -9.46 2.46
CA LYS A 298 -18.70 -10.65 2.46
C LYS A 298 -18.48 -11.25 3.84
N ARG A 299 -19.06 -10.65 4.89
CA ARG A 299 -18.95 -11.09 6.29
C ARG A 299 -17.51 -11.21 6.79
N VAL A 300 -16.60 -10.37 6.26
CA VAL A 300 -15.26 -10.22 6.85
C VAL A 300 -15.40 -9.71 8.29
N LEU A 301 -16.30 -8.74 8.49
CA LEU A 301 -16.89 -8.44 9.79
C LEU A 301 -18.42 -8.44 9.63
N SER A 302 -19.13 -9.04 10.58
CA SER A 302 -20.61 -9.08 10.57
C SER A 302 -21.23 -7.70 10.85
N THR A 303 -20.53 -6.88 11.62
CA THR A 303 -20.93 -5.50 11.94
C THR A 303 -19.71 -4.62 12.15
N LEU A 304 -19.80 -3.36 11.76
CA LEU A 304 -18.79 -2.33 12.01
C LEU A 304 -19.09 -1.53 13.28
N TYR A 305 -20.33 -1.58 13.78
CA TYR A 305 -20.78 -0.80 14.94
C TYR A 305 -19.92 -1.07 16.18
N THR A 306 -19.64 -2.34 16.48
CA THR A 306 -18.84 -2.75 17.65
C THR A 306 -17.39 -2.28 17.57
N LEU A 307 -16.88 -2.07 16.36
CA LEU A 307 -15.54 -1.52 16.13
C LEU A 307 -15.54 0.00 16.25
N PHE A 308 -16.51 0.67 15.62
CA PHE A 308 -16.57 2.12 15.48
C PHE A 308 -16.98 2.85 16.78
N ASP A 309 -17.80 2.20 17.62
CA ASP A 309 -18.26 2.77 18.90
C ASP A 309 -17.60 2.11 20.13
N HIS A 310 -16.51 1.37 19.93
CA HIS A 310 -15.85 0.64 21.03
C HIS A 310 -15.40 1.59 22.14
N ASN A 311 -15.68 1.23 23.39
CA ASN A 311 -15.36 2.05 24.58
C ASN A 311 -13.87 2.33 24.84
N ARG A 312 -12.95 1.67 24.12
CA ARG A 312 -11.50 1.88 24.23
C ARG A 312 -11.00 2.96 23.26
N LEU A 313 -11.83 3.38 22.32
CA LEU A 313 -11.58 4.53 21.49
C LEU A 313 -11.91 5.80 22.28
N ASP A 314 -11.06 6.81 22.15
CA ASP A 314 -11.31 8.11 22.73
C ASP A 314 -12.62 8.72 22.19
N LYS A 315 -13.22 9.60 22.99
CA LYS A 315 -14.54 10.13 22.69
C LYS A 315 -14.55 10.99 21.42
N GLU A 316 -13.49 11.76 21.18
CA GLU A 316 -13.38 12.66 20.03
C GLU A 316 -13.29 11.87 18.72
N LEU A 317 -12.49 10.80 18.70
CA LEU A 317 -12.40 9.89 17.56
C LEU A 317 -13.72 9.20 17.29
N ARG A 318 -14.45 8.74 18.32
CA ARG A 318 -15.78 8.14 18.13
C ARG A 318 -16.79 9.13 17.52
N VAL A 319 -16.72 10.41 17.91
CA VAL A 319 -17.53 11.47 17.29
C VAL A 319 -17.15 11.65 15.83
N MET A 320 -15.86 11.78 15.52
CA MET A 320 -15.38 11.93 14.15
C MET A 320 -15.77 10.74 13.25
N VAL A 321 -15.62 9.52 13.76
CA VAL A 321 -16.03 8.29 13.06
C VAL A 321 -17.53 8.30 12.81
N ARG A 322 -18.35 8.69 13.79
CA ARG A 322 -19.82 8.76 13.65
C ARG A 322 -20.26 9.80 12.64
N GLU A 323 -19.62 10.96 12.62
CA GLU A 323 -19.87 12.02 11.63
C GLU A 323 -19.45 11.58 10.22
N THR A 324 -18.32 10.86 10.11
CA THR A 324 -17.76 10.45 8.82
C THR A 324 -18.46 9.22 8.24
N PHE A 325 -18.90 8.30 9.08
CA PHE A 325 -19.36 6.94 8.74
C PHE A 325 -20.71 6.61 9.39
N GLN A 326 -21.63 7.58 9.41
CA GLN A 326 -22.91 7.49 10.12
C GLN A 326 -23.68 6.19 9.84
N GLU A 327 -23.73 5.76 8.57
CA GLU A 327 -24.40 4.53 8.11
C GLU A 327 -23.94 3.27 8.87
N PHE A 328 -22.67 3.23 9.28
CA PHE A 328 -22.04 2.05 9.89
C PHE A 328 -22.02 2.10 11.42
N CYS A 329 -22.55 3.17 12.02
CA CYS A 329 -22.53 3.42 13.47
C CYS A 329 -23.82 3.04 14.20
N TYR A 330 -24.72 2.31 13.54
CA TYR A 330 -25.96 1.82 14.14
C TYR A 330 -26.11 0.31 13.92
N PRO A 331 -26.77 -0.41 14.83
CA PRO A 331 -27.13 -1.81 14.60
C PRO A 331 -28.03 -1.89 13.36
N HIS A 332 -27.66 -2.72 12.38
CA HIS A 332 -28.52 -2.96 11.24
C HIS A 332 -29.75 -3.78 11.71
N PRO A 333 -31.00 -3.36 11.43
CA PRO A 333 -32.20 -3.99 11.99
C PRO A 333 -32.38 -5.47 11.62
N SER A 334 -31.68 -5.97 10.60
CA SER A 334 -31.72 -7.38 10.19
C SER A 334 -30.79 -8.32 10.99
N LEU A 335 -30.05 -7.82 11.99
CA LEU A 335 -29.10 -8.62 12.79
C LEU A 335 -29.58 -8.88 14.24
N GLU A 336 -30.79 -8.47 14.61
CA GLU A 336 -31.36 -8.70 15.95
C GLU A 336 -31.56 -10.19 16.35
N GLY A 337 -31.25 -11.14 15.46
CA GLY A 337 -31.43 -12.59 15.70
C GLY A 337 -30.17 -13.39 16.04
N VAL A 338 -28.96 -12.84 15.94
CA VAL A 338 -27.74 -13.60 16.25
C VAL A 338 -27.26 -13.24 17.64
N LYS A 339 -27.65 -14.04 18.63
CA LYS A 339 -27.04 -14.01 19.97
C LYS A 339 -25.53 -14.14 19.80
N LEU A 340 -24.81 -13.11 20.19
CA LEU A 340 -23.37 -13.17 20.39
C LEU A 340 -23.11 -14.17 21.52
N GLU A 341 -22.63 -15.35 21.17
CA GLU A 341 -21.93 -16.19 22.14
C GLU A 341 -20.66 -15.44 22.52
N ASP A 342 -20.73 -14.73 23.64
CA ASP A 342 -19.55 -14.37 24.40
C ASP A 342 -18.76 -15.67 24.63
N SER A 343 -17.62 -15.77 23.96
CA SER A 343 -16.59 -16.74 24.27
C SER A 343 -16.12 -16.50 25.70
N LYS A 344 -16.81 -17.16 26.63
CA LYS A 344 -16.22 -17.69 27.85
C LYS A 344 -15.11 -18.66 27.45
N GLU A 345 -14.10 -18.73 28.31
CA GLU A 345 -12.94 -19.65 28.29
C GLU A 345 -11.82 -19.17 27.34
N GLU A 346 -10.55 -19.05 27.75
CA GLU A 346 -9.83 -19.72 28.83
C GLU A 346 -8.98 -18.74 29.65
N MET A 347 -8.68 -19.22 30.87
CA MET A 347 -7.97 -18.60 31.99
C MET A 347 -6.48 -18.37 31.72
#